data_AF-A0A967ZAE0-F1
#
_entry.id   AF-A0A967ZAE0-F1
#
_cell.length_a   1.000
_cell.length_b   1.000
_cell.length_c   1.000
_cell.angle_alpha   90.00
_cell.angle_beta   90.00
_cell.angle_gamma   90.00
#
_symmetry.space_group_name_H-M   'P 1'
#
loop_
_entity.id
_entity.type
_entity.pdbx_description
1 polymer ?
#
loop_
_entity_poly.entity_id
_entity_poly.type
_entity_poly.pdbx_seq_one_letter_code
_entity_poly.pdbx_strand_id
1 'polypeptide(L)' 'MSEYLVVRLAEDPTQASWVVLSEQGHRLSQTMTGPLTTAATQSGGRNVLLLVPGLDALTTSVEL' A
#
# COMPACT_ATOMS: atom_id res chain seq x y z
N MET A 1 6.57 -13.11 13.54
CA MET A 1 6.39 -13.14 12.08
C MET A 1 5.73 -11.83 11.70
N SER A 2 6.37 -11.01 10.88
CA SER A 2 5.87 -9.67 10.54
C SER A 2 4.93 -9.72 9.34
N GLU A 3 3.79 -9.04 9.44
CA GLU A 3 2.84 -8.86 8.35
C GLU A 3 2.86 -7.40 7.89
N TYR A 4 2.68 -7.21 6.59
CA TYR A 4 2.63 -5.91 5.94
C TYR A 4 1.26 -5.69 5.32
N LEU A 5 0.60 -4.59 5.68
CA LEU A 5 -0.51 -4.07 4.92
C LEU A 5 0.06 -3.17 3.81
N VAL A 6 0.00 -3.65 2.57
CA VAL A 6 0.40 -2.85 1.40
C VAL A 6 -0.84 -2.17 0.85
N VAL A 7 -0.81 -0.84 0.78
CA VAL A 7 -1.90 0.01 0.30
C VAL A 7 -1.40 0.80 -0.90
N ARG A 8 -2.05 0.67 -2.06
CA ARG A 8 -1.86 1.53 -3.22
C ARG A 8 -2.96 2.58 -3.24
N LEU A 9 -2.59 3.85 -3.17
CA LEU A 9 -3.52 4.96 -3.36
C LEU A 9 -3.98 4.99 -4.82
N ALA A 10 -5.27 5.27 -5.02
CA ALA A 10 -5.80 5.60 -6.33
C ALA A 10 -5.51 7.07 -6.67
N GLU A 11 -5.88 7.50 -7.87
CA GLU A 11 -5.86 8.93 -8.25
C GLU A 11 -6.79 9.75 -7.34
N ASP A 12 -7.96 9.19 -6.99
CA ASP A 12 -8.78 9.70 -5.89
C ASP A 12 -8.15 9.25 -4.56
N PRO A 13 -7.64 10.17 -3.72
CA PRO A 13 -6.97 9.84 -2.47
C PRO A 13 -7.90 9.24 -1.41
N THR A 14 -9.22 9.28 -1.63
CA THR A 14 -10.20 8.62 -0.76
C THR A 14 -10.35 7.14 -1.09
N GLN A 15 -9.83 6.67 -2.22
CA GLN A 15 -9.89 5.28 -2.68
C GLN A 15 -8.50 4.64 -2.69
N ALA A 16 -8.46 3.33 -2.47
CA ALA A 16 -7.24 2.54 -2.47
C ALA A 16 -7.50 1.09 -2.87
N SER A 17 -6.43 0.41 -3.26
CA SER A 17 -6.35 -1.05 -3.27
C SER A 17 -5.38 -1.52 -2.20
N TRP A 18 -5.65 -2.62 -1.53
CA TRP A 18 -4.76 -3.14 -0.49
C TRP A 18 -4.70 -4.66 -0.47
N VAL A 19 -3.61 -5.16 0.12
CA VAL A 19 -3.36 -6.59 0.31
C VAL A 19 -2.45 -6.79 1.53
N VAL A 20 -2.64 -7.89 2.26
CA VAL A 20 -1.74 -8.29 3.34
C VAL A 20 -0.66 -9.22 2.78
N LEU A 21 0.60 -8.90 3.03
CA LEU A 21 1.76 -9.69 2.66
C LEU A 21 2.53 -10.17 3.89
N SER A 22 3.19 -11.32 3.80
CA SER A 22 4.23 -11.72 4.74
C SER A 22 5.49 -10.88 4.50
N GLU A 23 6.42 -10.92 5.44
CA GLU A 23 7.76 -10.32 5.31
C GLU A 23 8.53 -10.74 4.05
N GLN A 24 8.28 -11.93 3.52
CA GLN A 24 8.88 -12.44 2.29
C GLN A 24 8.08 -12.05 1.02
N GLY A 25 7.05 -11.23 1.17
CA GLY A 25 6.20 -10.77 0.07
C GLY A 25 5.12 -11.78 -0.35
N HIS A 26 4.92 -12.87 0.38
CA HIS A 26 3.84 -13.82 0.07
C HIS A 26 2.49 -13.22 0.43
N ARG A 27 1.51 -13.44 -0.44
CA ARG A 27 0.16 -12.93 -0.24
C ARG A 27 -0.58 -13.74 0.84
N LEU A 28 -1.05 -13.05 1.88
CA LEU A 28 -1.79 -13.64 3.00
C LEU A 28 -3.31 -13.36 2.91
N SER A 29 -3.73 -12.41 2.08
CA SER A 29 -5.14 -12.07 1.85
C SER A 29 -5.46 -11.90 0.37
N GLN A 30 -6.74 -11.89 0.01
CA GLN A 30 -7.14 -11.38 -1.29
C GLN A 30 -6.83 -9.88 -1.41
N THR A 31 -6.64 -9.42 -2.64
CA THR A 31 -6.54 -7.99 -2.92
C THR A 31 -7.94 -7.38 -2.86
N MET A 32 -8.07 -6.28 -2.14
CA MET A 32 -9.31 -5.54 -1.99
C MET A 32 -9.17 -4.15 -2.58
N THR A 33 -10.28 -3.53 -2.94
CA THR A 33 -10.36 -2.13 -3.41
C THR A 33 -11.55 -1.45 -2.74
N GLY A 34 -11.43 -0.16 -2.45
CA GLY A 34 -12.48 0.63 -1.83
C GLY A 34 -11.93 1.83 -1.06
N PRO A 35 -12.69 2.39 -0.10
CA PRO A 35 -12.27 3.55 0.65
C PRO A 35 -10.98 3.32 1.45
N LEU A 36 -10.09 4.31 1.47
CA LEU A 36 -8.85 4.28 2.24
C LEU A 36 -9.13 4.06 3.74
N THR A 37 -10.24 4.60 4.26
CA THR A 37 -10.68 4.37 5.63
C THR A 37 -10.95 2.90 5.91
N THR A 38 -11.49 2.15 4.94
CA THR A 38 -11.66 0.69 5.05
C THR A 38 -10.32 -0.02 5.09
N ALA A 39 -9.37 0.35 4.24
CA ALA A 39 -8.01 -0.19 4.28
C ALA A 39 -7.33 0.06 5.62
N ALA A 40 -7.48 1.27 6.19
CA ALA A 40 -6.88 1.65 7.46
C ALA A 40 -7.33 0.76 8.63
N THR A 41 -8.56 0.25 8.61
CA THR A 41 -9.04 -0.72 9.62
C THR A 41 -8.24 -2.03 9.64
N GLN A 42 -7.56 -2.37 8.54
CA GLN A 42 -6.75 -3.59 8.40
C GLN A 42 -5.33 -3.43 8.95
N SER A 43 -4.97 -2.26 9.48
CA SER A 43 -3.62 -1.95 9.95
C SER A 43 -3.24 -2.67 11.25
N GLY A 44 -4.19 -3.22 12.02
CA GLY A 44 -4.04 -3.77 13.39
C GLY A 44 -2.70 -4.42 13.74
N GLY A 45 -1.70 -3.59 14.10
CA GLY A 45 -0.34 -4.02 14.49
C GLY A 45 0.60 -4.40 13.33
N ARG A 46 0.15 -4.30 12.08
CA ARG A 46 0.93 -4.57 10.87
C ARG A 46 1.76 -3.37 10.47
N ASN A 47 2.91 -3.63 9.84
CA ASN A 47 3.65 -2.57 9.17
C ASN A 47 2.86 -2.11 7.93
N VAL A 48 2.80 -0.80 7.68
CA VAL A 48 2.05 -0.26 6.54
C VAL A 48 3.03 0.20 5.47
N LEU A 49 2.90 -0.34 4.26
CA LEU A 49 3.56 0.19 3.07
C LEU A 49 2.54 0.93 2.21
N LEU A 50 2.82 2.20 1.95
CA LEU A 50 1.99 3.03 1.08
C LEU A 50 2.67 3.17 -0.29
N LEU A 51 1.94 2.80 -1.34
CA LEU A 51 2.35 3.01 -2.73
C LEU A 51 1.55 4.20 -3.27
N VAL A 52 2.28 5.25 -3.65
CA VAL A 52 1.70 6.42 -4.32
C VAL A 52 1.67 6.21 -5.83
N PRO A 53 0.76 6.84 -6.58
CA PRO A 53 0.78 6.79 -8.04
C PRO A 53 2.11 7.33 -8.58
N GLY A 54 2.76 6.55 -9.45
CA GLY A 54 4.07 6.94 -9.99
C GLY A 54 4.04 8.20 -10.86
N LEU A 55 2.87 8.54 -11.43
CA LEU A 55 2.69 9.76 -12.21
C LEU A 55 2.67 11.02 -11.34
N ASP A 56 2.39 10.88 -10.04
CA ASP A 56 2.40 11.98 -9.06
C ASP A 56 3.79 12.14 -8.40
N ALA A 57 4.76 11.31 -8.78
CA ALA A 57 6.12 11.34 -8.26
C ALA A 57 7.11 11.75 -9.35
N LEU A 58 7.91 12.79 -9.09
CA LEU A 58 9.04 13.13 -9.94
C LEU A 58 10.25 12.30 -9.55
N THR A 59 10.70 11.43 -10.46
CA THR A 59 11.95 10.69 -10.32
C THR A 59 12.99 11.28 -11.27
N THR A 60 14.22 11.45 -10.79
CA THR A 60 15.32 12.02 -11.57
C THR A 60 16.65 11.44 -11.10
N SER A 61 17.68 11.59 -11.92
CA SER A 61 19.06 11.24 -11.59
C SER A 61 19.92 12.51 -11.61
N VAL A 62 20.86 12.61 -10.67
CA VAL A 62 21.83 13.70 -10.62
C VAL A 62 23.22 13.08 -10.61
N GLU A 63 24.13 13.62 -11.42
CA GLU A 63 25.56 13.29 -11.35
C GLU A 63 26.18 14.07 -10.18
N LEU A 64 26.92 13.35 -9.33
CA LEU A 64 27.64 13.91 -8.19
C LEU A 64 29.07 14.32 -8.57
#